data_AF-A0A5C3EHC5-F1
#
_entry.id   AF-A0A5C3EHC5-F1
#
_cell.length_a   1.000
_cell.length_b   1.000
_cell.length_c   1.000
_cell.angle_alpha   90.00
_cell.angle_beta   90.00
_cell.angle_gamma   90.00
#
_symmetry.space_group_name_H-M   'P 1'
#
loop_
_entity.id
_entity.type
_entity.pdbx_description
1 polymer ?
#
loop_
_entity_poly.entity_id
_entity_poly.type
_entity_poly.pdbx_seq_one_letter_code
_entity_poly.pdbx_strand_id
1 'polypeptide(L)'
;MVWRPSWLGGSNNKQRREANAEQSSLLKGGRTKEQEPASYDSGSTTLTAQSIIGAGGSVKDVPRKLKKTGDVDVVIVGAGLSGLIAADELTRAGFGVKVLEANDRVGGRTLDMRLDDGNAIEMGGQWIGPGQTEILQLIKELGLDTHNTYDQGRSIYRSTDGKVKQYKEMIPCGIIPSLDLLLATRKINSLSKSVPAKTPCSAKNARFWDERSIGTWIDDSMWTFEARQLFRMAIKAVYAEDSESISFLDLLATVAGAGGDIEQVLNDAQTTRIIQGPQAISERLAARLPEGTLELNHKVYSVHKAKENSSSDQQIAYKVTTIQGQQYKAPVVIITPPRPLICQLDFQPPLPSGLIQYYRRQPMGSVIKFNVIYPTPFWRTAGLSGAMINADETSPVQMTYDNSPADGKHGVIVAFVLGNNSRRFFHQNPDEQERKRIVLDFLATLFGPEAQKATQVLEMNWTLAPYATGGYGSFNPPGVLTSFEEDERDEMSKVDNLFFAGDATSEIWQGYMEGALLSGRRVASRIISTFEG
;
A
#
# COMPACT_ATOMS: atom_id res chain seq x y z
N MET A 1 35.38 8.63 9.34
CA MET A 1 34.29 7.69 8.99
C MET A 1 33.08 8.53 8.62
N VAL A 2 32.81 8.72 7.32
CA VAL A 2 31.69 9.56 6.87
C VAL A 2 30.42 8.73 7.05
N TRP A 3 29.55 9.13 7.98
CA TRP A 3 28.18 8.59 8.09
C TRP A 3 27.47 8.81 6.75
N ARG A 4 26.85 7.79 6.18
CA ARG A 4 26.12 7.81 4.90
C ARG A 4 24.68 7.32 5.14
N PRO A 5 23.69 7.68 4.29
CA PRO A 5 22.32 7.19 4.43
C PRO A 5 22.29 5.66 4.39
N SER A 6 21.49 5.04 5.25
CA SER A 6 21.43 3.58 5.35
C SER A 6 20.73 2.94 4.15
N TRP A 7 19.78 3.65 3.52
CA TRP A 7 19.06 3.21 2.32
C TRP A 7 19.91 3.11 1.06
N LEU A 8 21.12 3.68 1.08
CA LEU A 8 22.11 3.43 0.04
C LEU A 8 22.80 2.09 0.22
N GLY A 9 22.50 1.29 1.24
CA GLY A 9 23.14 0.00 1.42
C GLY A 9 22.29 -1.14 2.00
N GLY A 10 22.72 -2.36 1.65
CA GLY A 10 22.12 -3.61 2.09
C GLY A 10 22.03 -3.70 3.61
N SER A 11 20.97 -4.38 4.08
CA SER A 11 20.43 -4.30 5.43
C SER A 11 21.49 -4.11 6.51
N ASN A 12 21.31 -3.05 7.31
CA ASN A 12 22.15 -2.78 8.46
C ASN A 12 21.95 -3.91 9.47
N ASN A 13 22.84 -4.89 9.45
CA ASN A 13 22.77 -6.16 10.18
C ASN A 13 22.68 -5.97 11.72
N LYS A 14 22.92 -4.75 12.22
CA LYS A 14 22.86 -4.39 13.63
C LYS A 14 21.45 -4.00 14.10
N GLN A 15 20.75 -3.13 13.38
CA GLN A 15 19.34 -2.82 13.65
C GLN A 15 18.43 -4.02 13.37
N ARG A 16 18.73 -4.83 12.34
CA ARG A 16 18.05 -6.11 12.12
C ARG A 16 18.25 -7.10 13.25
N ARG A 17 19.44 -7.16 13.88
CA ARG A 17 19.66 -8.04 15.05
C ARG A 17 18.89 -7.60 16.27
N GLU A 18 18.75 -6.29 16.48
CA GLU A 18 17.96 -5.72 17.58
C GLU A 18 16.46 -5.89 17.33
N ALA A 19 15.96 -5.61 16.12
CA ALA A 19 14.58 -5.88 15.71
C ALA A 19 14.23 -7.39 15.71
N ASN A 20 15.15 -8.26 15.27
CA ASN A 20 14.99 -9.72 15.36
C ASN A 20 15.04 -10.21 16.81
N ALA A 21 15.79 -9.54 17.70
CA ALA A 21 15.85 -9.88 19.12
C ALA A 21 14.59 -9.43 19.86
N GLU A 22 14.02 -8.26 19.53
CA GLU A 22 12.71 -7.81 20.04
C GLU A 22 11.56 -8.65 19.49
N GLN A 23 11.56 -8.99 18.20
CA GLN A 23 10.58 -9.93 17.65
C GLN A 23 10.73 -11.34 18.26
N SER A 24 11.95 -11.81 18.50
CA SER A 24 12.19 -13.09 19.17
C SER A 24 11.89 -13.06 20.67
N SER A 25 11.93 -11.91 21.34
CA SER A 25 11.57 -11.77 22.76
C SER A 25 10.04 -11.67 22.93
N LEU A 26 9.34 -11.03 22.00
CA LEU A 26 7.87 -11.10 21.88
C LEU A 26 7.37 -12.54 21.61
N LEU A 27 8.21 -13.39 21.01
CA LEU A 27 7.96 -14.82 20.79
C LEU A 27 8.27 -15.72 22.00
N LYS A 28 8.99 -15.23 23.02
CA LYS A 28 9.34 -15.99 24.23
C LYS A 28 8.97 -15.20 25.48
N GLY A 29 7.75 -15.43 25.98
CA GLY A 29 7.24 -14.82 27.19
C GLY A 29 8.19 -14.98 28.39
N GLY A 30 8.56 -13.85 28.99
CA GLY A 30 9.29 -13.76 30.24
C GLY A 30 9.38 -12.31 30.71
N ARG A 31 8.68 -11.99 31.81
CA ARG A 31 8.62 -10.65 32.45
C ARG A 31 10.03 -10.09 32.72
N THR A 32 10.33 -8.91 32.19
CA THR A 32 11.28 -7.96 32.81
C THR A 32 10.92 -6.51 32.48
N LYS A 33 11.24 -5.62 33.42
CA LYS A 33 10.72 -4.25 33.64
C LYS A 33 10.87 -3.28 32.45
N GLU A 34 9.80 -2.52 32.22
CA GLU A 34 9.66 -1.42 31.26
C GLU A 34 10.57 -0.22 31.56
N GLN A 35 11.15 0.34 30.49
CA GLN A 35 11.46 1.77 30.37
C GLN A 35 10.53 2.33 29.29
N GLU A 36 9.76 3.35 29.66
CA GLU A 36 8.77 4.02 28.80
C GLU A 36 9.43 4.75 27.61
N PRO A 37 8.95 4.57 26.37
CA PRO A 37 9.11 5.54 25.31
C PRO A 37 7.93 6.53 25.30
N ALA A 38 8.21 7.74 24.83
CA ALA A 38 7.32 8.90 24.86
C ALA A 38 5.94 8.62 24.23
N SER A 39 4.90 8.98 24.98
CA SER A 39 3.49 8.89 24.58
C SER A 39 3.20 9.78 23.37
N TYR A 40 2.73 9.16 22.30
CA TYR A 40 1.87 9.83 21.33
C TYR A 40 0.47 9.91 21.93
N ASP A 41 -0.02 11.13 22.15
CA ASP A 41 -1.41 11.40 22.54
C ASP A 41 -2.31 11.10 21.34
N SER A 42 -2.54 9.82 21.12
CA SER A 42 -3.70 9.35 20.40
C SER A 42 -4.84 9.37 21.40
N GLY A 43 -5.92 10.07 21.07
CA GLY A 43 -7.22 9.85 21.69
C GLY A 43 -7.72 8.45 21.33
N SER A 44 -7.01 7.44 21.81
CA SER A 44 -7.31 6.04 21.67
C SER A 44 -8.39 5.73 22.68
N THR A 45 -9.65 5.76 22.24
CA THR A 45 -10.68 5.03 22.96
C THR A 45 -10.50 3.55 22.61
N THR A 46 -9.44 2.95 23.13
CA THR A 46 -9.30 1.49 23.17
C THR A 46 -10.34 1.01 24.15
N LEU A 47 -11.53 0.62 23.66
CA LEU A 47 -12.39 -0.25 24.43
C LEU A 47 -11.61 -1.55 24.62
N THR A 48 -11.04 -1.72 25.81
CA THR A 48 -10.51 -2.99 26.26
C THR A 48 -11.67 -3.97 26.23
N ALA A 49 -11.64 -4.90 25.27
CA ALA A 49 -12.53 -6.04 25.25
C ALA A 49 -12.31 -6.82 26.55
N GLN A 50 -13.18 -6.62 27.54
CA GLN A 50 -13.24 -7.49 28.70
C GLN A 50 -13.57 -8.89 28.21
N SER A 51 -12.68 -9.81 28.50
CA SER A 51 -12.82 -11.24 28.27
C SER A 51 -14.01 -11.78 29.05
N ILE A 52 -15.14 -11.99 28.36
CA ILE A 52 -16.19 -12.88 28.84
C ILE A 52 -15.97 -14.24 28.18
N ILE A 53 -15.05 -15.03 28.74
CA ILE A 53 -15.12 -16.49 28.61
C ILE A 53 -16.07 -16.95 29.71
N GLY A 54 -17.35 -17.07 29.35
CA GLY A 54 -18.41 -17.59 30.20
C GLY A 54 -19.41 -18.36 29.33
N ALA A 55 -19.57 -19.64 29.64
CA ALA A 55 -20.27 -20.64 28.84
C ALA A 55 -21.71 -20.26 28.44
N GLY A 56 -22.09 -20.59 27.20
CA GLY A 56 -23.45 -21.00 26.82
C GLY A 56 -24.59 -19.97 26.96
N GLY A 57 -24.34 -18.68 26.78
CA GLY A 57 -25.39 -17.65 26.77
C GLY A 57 -25.67 -17.13 25.36
N SER A 58 -26.95 -17.10 24.96
CA SER A 58 -27.45 -16.36 23.79
C SER A 58 -26.82 -14.96 23.74
N VAL A 59 -26.22 -14.60 22.61
CA VAL A 59 -25.79 -13.22 22.32
C VAL A 59 -27.00 -12.32 22.59
N LYS A 60 -26.92 -11.47 23.61
CA LYS A 60 -27.99 -10.51 23.89
C LYS A 60 -27.91 -9.43 22.81
N ASP A 61 -28.99 -9.23 22.07
CA ASP A 61 -29.15 -8.09 21.17
C ASP A 61 -28.97 -6.79 21.98
N VAL A 62 -27.84 -6.11 21.77
CA VAL A 62 -27.66 -4.73 22.24
C VAL A 62 -28.57 -3.87 21.36
N PRO A 63 -29.49 -3.06 21.92
CA PRO A 63 -30.40 -2.24 21.12
C PRO A 63 -29.59 -1.24 20.27
N ARG A 64 -29.65 -1.36 18.94
CA ARG A 64 -29.00 -0.39 18.05
C ARG A 64 -29.89 0.83 17.80
N LYS A 65 -29.25 1.99 17.68
CA LYS A 65 -29.90 3.23 17.20
C LYS A 65 -30.17 3.21 15.69
N LEU A 66 -29.49 2.34 14.95
CA LEU A 66 -29.67 2.21 13.51
C LEU A 66 -31.04 1.63 13.18
N LYS A 67 -31.91 2.44 12.57
CA LYS A 67 -33.20 1.96 12.05
C LYS A 67 -32.95 1.24 10.72
N LYS A 68 -33.37 -0.03 10.62
CA LYS A 68 -33.25 -0.81 9.38
C LYS A 68 -34.20 -0.27 8.31
N THR A 69 -33.63 0.10 7.16
CA THR A 69 -34.35 0.56 5.95
C THR A 69 -34.24 -0.43 4.78
N GLY A 70 -33.66 -1.61 5.01
CA GLY A 70 -33.42 -2.65 4.01
C GLY A 70 -33.01 -3.98 4.64
N ASP A 71 -32.50 -4.90 3.80
CA ASP A 71 -32.14 -6.26 4.20
C ASP A 71 -30.85 -6.33 5.03
N VAL A 72 -29.99 -5.31 4.92
CA VAL A 72 -28.71 -5.21 5.62
C VAL A 72 -28.51 -3.82 6.23
N ASP A 73 -27.65 -3.74 7.23
CA ASP A 73 -27.29 -2.51 7.93
C ASP A 73 -26.25 -1.69 7.15
N VAL A 74 -25.29 -2.37 6.51
CA VAL A 74 -24.15 -1.75 5.82
C VAL A 74 -23.88 -2.44 4.49
N VAL A 75 -23.76 -1.65 3.42
CA VAL A 75 -23.19 -2.10 2.13
C VAL A 75 -21.78 -1.57 1.98
N ILE A 76 -20.83 -2.45 1.69
CA ILE A 76 -19.42 -2.13 1.46
C ILE A 76 -19.12 -2.37 -0.01
N VAL A 77 -18.60 -1.35 -0.68
CA VAL A 77 -18.16 -1.42 -2.08
C VAL A 77 -16.67 -1.71 -2.10
N GLY A 78 -16.28 -2.89 -2.58
CA GLY A 78 -14.92 -3.39 -2.69
C GLY A 78 -14.52 -4.37 -1.58
N ALA A 79 -13.98 -5.53 -1.98
CA ALA A 79 -13.39 -6.56 -1.12
C ALA A 79 -11.85 -6.55 -1.20
N GLY A 80 -11.26 -5.36 -1.27
CA GLY A 80 -9.87 -5.14 -0.90
C GLY A 80 -9.68 -5.23 0.62
N LEU A 81 -8.42 -5.18 1.08
CA LEU A 81 -8.10 -5.31 2.51
C LEU A 81 -8.92 -4.37 3.41
N SER A 82 -9.07 -3.09 3.04
CA SER A 82 -9.81 -2.11 3.83
C SER A 82 -11.30 -2.46 3.97
N GLY A 83 -11.94 -2.89 2.89
CA GLY A 83 -13.36 -3.28 2.89
C GLY A 83 -13.61 -4.56 3.67
N LEU A 84 -12.73 -5.55 3.55
CA LEU A 84 -12.84 -6.80 4.30
C LEU A 84 -12.59 -6.62 5.80
N ILE A 85 -11.64 -5.76 6.18
CA ILE A 85 -11.44 -5.38 7.59
C ILE A 85 -12.68 -4.70 8.14
N ALA A 86 -13.23 -3.72 7.41
CA ALA A 86 -14.46 -3.06 7.84
C ALA A 86 -15.62 -4.07 7.97
N ALA A 87 -15.76 -4.98 7.02
CA ALA A 87 -16.81 -6.02 7.05
C ALA A 87 -16.68 -6.94 8.26
N ASP A 88 -15.47 -7.42 8.54
CA ASP A 88 -15.16 -8.34 9.62
C ASP A 88 -15.39 -7.69 11.00
N GLU A 89 -14.93 -6.46 11.22
CA GLU A 89 -15.17 -5.71 12.47
C GLU A 89 -16.66 -5.40 12.68
N LEU A 90 -17.36 -4.92 11.65
CA LEU A 90 -18.79 -4.63 11.71
C LEU A 90 -19.63 -5.88 11.96
N THR A 91 -19.27 -7.00 11.32
CA THR A 91 -19.97 -8.27 11.53
C THR A 91 -19.78 -8.80 12.95
N ARG A 92 -18.58 -8.65 13.55
CA ARG A 92 -18.34 -9.00 14.96
C ARG A 92 -19.12 -8.12 15.94
N ALA A 93 -19.31 -6.85 15.60
CA ALA A 93 -20.23 -5.95 16.31
C ALA A 93 -21.72 -6.28 16.01
N GLY A 94 -21.98 -7.31 15.21
CA GLY A 94 -23.29 -7.88 14.91
C GLY A 94 -24.06 -7.16 13.79
N PHE A 95 -23.45 -6.24 13.07
CA PHE A 95 -24.11 -5.54 11.95
C PHE A 95 -24.38 -6.52 10.81
N GLY A 96 -25.55 -6.40 10.17
CA GLY A 96 -25.82 -7.08 8.91
C GLY A 96 -25.02 -6.41 7.80
N VAL A 97 -24.01 -7.09 7.27
CA VAL A 97 -23.10 -6.53 6.25
C VAL A 97 -23.29 -7.22 4.91
N LYS A 98 -23.18 -6.45 3.83
CA LYS A 98 -23.00 -6.94 2.45
C LYS A 98 -21.75 -6.32 1.84
N VAL A 99 -20.88 -7.13 1.24
CA VAL A 99 -19.68 -6.69 0.53
C VAL A 99 -19.85 -7.00 -0.96
N LEU A 100 -19.75 -5.98 -1.80
CA LEU A 100 -19.89 -6.08 -3.26
C LEU A 100 -18.52 -5.85 -3.92
N GLU A 101 -17.99 -6.88 -4.56
CA GLU A 101 -16.68 -6.85 -5.23
C GLU A 101 -16.81 -6.95 -6.74
N ALA A 102 -16.10 -6.10 -7.46
CA ALA A 102 -16.16 -6.06 -8.91
C ALA A 102 -15.44 -7.24 -9.58
N ASN A 103 -14.35 -7.73 -9.00
CA ASN A 103 -13.63 -8.91 -9.47
C ASN A 103 -14.32 -10.21 -9.08
N ASP A 104 -13.85 -11.31 -9.67
CA ASP A 104 -14.12 -12.69 -9.29
C ASP A 104 -13.28 -13.19 -8.10
N ARG A 105 -12.56 -12.27 -7.43
CA ARG A 105 -11.66 -12.56 -6.31
C ARG A 105 -11.63 -11.42 -5.30
N VAL A 106 -11.20 -11.75 -4.08
CA VAL A 106 -10.83 -10.75 -3.06
C VAL A 106 -9.37 -10.31 -3.16
N GLY A 107 -9.01 -9.27 -2.41
CA GLY A 107 -7.62 -8.81 -2.23
C GLY A 107 -7.30 -7.47 -2.90
N GLY A 108 -8.03 -7.11 -3.95
CA GLY A 108 -7.79 -5.86 -4.67
C GLY A 108 -6.35 -5.80 -5.22
N ARG A 109 -5.52 -4.91 -4.66
CA ARG A 109 -4.10 -4.74 -5.03
C ARG A 109 -3.14 -5.76 -4.42
N THR A 110 -3.61 -6.64 -3.53
CA THR A 110 -2.92 -7.89 -3.21
C THR A 110 -3.44 -8.98 -4.16
N LEU A 111 -2.52 -9.60 -4.88
CA LEU A 111 -2.82 -10.63 -5.87
C LEU A 111 -1.65 -11.59 -5.92
N ASP A 112 -1.94 -12.87 -5.76
CA ASP A 112 -0.97 -13.95 -5.79
C ASP A 112 -1.31 -14.94 -6.91
N MET A 113 -0.28 -15.47 -7.55
CA MET A 113 -0.32 -16.63 -8.43
C MET A 113 0.17 -17.85 -7.65
N ARG A 114 -0.38 -19.03 -7.93
CA ARG A 114 0.09 -20.28 -7.32
C ARG A 114 0.95 -21.06 -8.31
N LEU A 115 2.11 -21.53 -7.86
CA LEU A 115 2.88 -22.56 -8.56
C LEU A 115 2.25 -23.94 -8.33
N ASP A 116 2.65 -24.91 -9.15
CA ASP A 116 2.15 -26.30 -9.08
C ASP A 116 2.39 -26.97 -7.72
N ASP A 117 3.40 -26.52 -6.96
CA ASP A 117 3.71 -27.01 -5.62
C ASP A 117 3.03 -26.22 -4.49
N GLY A 118 2.16 -25.27 -4.84
CA GLY A 118 1.38 -24.46 -3.90
C GLY A 118 2.07 -23.17 -3.43
N ASN A 119 3.35 -22.96 -3.75
CA ASN A 119 4.05 -21.72 -3.42
C ASN A 119 3.36 -20.50 -4.06
N ALA A 120 3.28 -19.39 -3.32
CA ALA A 120 2.73 -18.13 -3.81
C ALA A 120 3.79 -17.31 -4.56
N ILE A 121 3.40 -16.72 -5.67
CA ILE A 121 4.13 -15.67 -6.39
C ILE A 121 3.30 -14.39 -6.33
N GLU A 122 3.79 -13.39 -5.62
CA GLU A 122 3.08 -12.14 -5.42
C GLU A 122 3.12 -11.32 -6.72
N MET A 123 1.96 -11.11 -7.32
CA MET A 123 1.79 -10.25 -8.50
C MET A 123 1.41 -8.80 -8.10
N GLY A 124 0.93 -8.61 -6.87
CA GLY A 124 0.59 -7.30 -6.27
C GLY A 124 1.54 -6.83 -5.18
N GLY A 125 0.99 -6.10 -4.21
CA GLY A 125 1.73 -5.65 -3.02
C GLY A 125 2.18 -6.84 -2.19
N GLN A 126 3.45 -6.90 -1.80
CA GLN A 126 4.08 -8.12 -1.27
C GLN A 126 4.87 -7.95 0.03
N TRP A 127 5.27 -6.72 0.37
CA TRP A 127 6.21 -6.49 1.46
C TRP A 127 5.56 -5.80 2.66
N ILE A 128 6.15 -6.11 3.81
CA ILE A 128 5.85 -5.50 5.10
C ILE A 128 7.18 -5.11 5.74
N GLY A 129 7.25 -3.87 6.23
CA GLY A 129 8.42 -3.34 6.90
C GLY A 129 8.26 -3.12 8.40
N PRO A 130 9.34 -2.77 9.10
CA PRO A 130 9.29 -2.18 10.43
C PRO A 130 8.33 -0.98 10.48
N GLY A 131 7.63 -0.83 11.60
CA GLY A 131 6.63 0.23 11.78
C GLY A 131 5.24 -0.08 11.23
N GLN A 132 5.05 -1.18 10.50
CA GLN A 132 3.74 -1.69 10.08
C GLN A 132 3.25 -2.75 11.07
N THR A 133 2.92 -2.33 12.29
CA THR A 133 2.68 -3.23 13.42
C THR A 133 1.31 -3.89 13.36
N GLU A 134 0.28 -3.18 12.90
CA GLU A 134 -1.09 -3.70 12.91
C GLU A 134 -1.29 -4.81 11.89
N ILE A 135 -0.68 -4.69 10.70
CA ILE A 135 -0.75 -5.74 9.68
C ILE A 135 0.01 -6.99 10.12
N LEU A 136 1.16 -6.85 10.80
CA LEU A 136 1.90 -7.98 11.36
C LEU A 136 1.09 -8.70 12.45
N GLN A 137 0.39 -7.95 13.30
CA GLN A 137 -0.51 -8.54 14.29
C GLN A 137 -1.65 -9.31 13.61
N LEU A 138 -2.30 -8.71 12.61
CA LEU A 138 -3.38 -9.36 11.88
C LEU A 138 -2.93 -10.65 11.19
N ILE A 139 -1.74 -10.66 10.59
CA ILE A 139 -1.15 -11.85 9.96
C ILE A 139 -1.06 -13.00 10.98
N LYS A 140 -0.57 -12.71 12.19
CA LYS A 140 -0.51 -13.68 13.28
C LYS A 140 -1.91 -14.14 13.71
N GLU A 141 -2.87 -13.22 13.85
CA GLU A 141 -4.26 -13.53 14.21
C GLU A 141 -4.96 -14.40 13.16
N LEU A 142 -4.59 -14.25 11.90
CA LEU A 142 -5.08 -15.08 10.81
C LEU A 142 -4.35 -16.42 10.71
N GLY A 143 -3.26 -16.64 11.47
CA GLY A 143 -2.43 -17.84 11.45
C GLY A 143 -1.53 -17.95 10.22
N LEU A 144 -1.13 -16.82 9.63
CA LEU A 144 -0.26 -16.75 8.46
C LEU A 144 1.20 -16.75 8.89
N ASP A 145 2.06 -17.39 8.10
CA ASP A 145 3.49 -17.46 8.38
C ASP A 145 4.25 -16.42 7.58
N THR A 146 5.33 -15.90 8.15
CA THR A 146 6.20 -14.94 7.50
C THR A 146 7.62 -15.48 7.32
N HIS A 147 8.32 -14.91 6.34
CA HIS A 147 9.75 -15.12 6.16
C HIS A 147 10.40 -13.81 5.71
N ASN A 148 11.71 -13.70 5.91
CA ASN A 148 12.47 -12.54 5.48
C ASN A 148 12.70 -12.58 3.96
N THR A 149 12.62 -11.41 3.33
CA THR A 149 13.10 -11.20 1.97
C THR A 149 14.59 -11.55 1.93
N TYR A 150 14.97 -12.40 0.96
CA TYR A 150 16.37 -12.76 0.79
C TYR A 150 17.16 -11.55 0.28
N ASP A 151 18.20 -11.18 1.02
CA ASP A 151 19.06 -10.02 0.70
C ASP A 151 20.55 -10.32 0.88
N GLN A 152 20.93 -11.59 1.02
CA GLN A 152 22.31 -12.00 1.27
C GLN A 152 23.12 -12.06 -0.02
N GLY A 153 24.34 -11.53 0.02
CA GLY A 153 25.26 -11.50 -1.13
C GLY A 153 25.50 -10.08 -1.62
N ARG A 154 25.96 -9.95 -2.86
CA ARG A 154 26.18 -8.65 -3.51
C ARG A 154 24.96 -8.25 -4.33
N SER A 155 24.54 -7.00 -4.20
CA SER A 155 23.55 -6.35 -5.05
C SER A 155 24.23 -5.75 -6.28
N ILE A 156 23.43 -5.42 -7.30
CA ILE A 156 23.89 -4.86 -8.56
C ILE A 156 23.46 -3.40 -8.67
N TYR A 157 24.39 -2.53 -9.02
CA TYR A 157 24.13 -1.15 -9.40
C TYR A 157 24.47 -0.96 -10.87
N ARG A 158 23.52 -0.41 -11.63
CA ARG A 158 23.74 0.02 -13.00
C ARG A 158 23.70 1.54 -13.08
N SER A 159 24.81 2.16 -13.42
CA SER A 159 24.94 3.62 -13.47
C SER A 159 24.24 4.21 -14.70
N THR A 160 24.13 5.53 -14.72
CA THR A 160 23.47 6.31 -15.79
C THR A 160 24.10 6.12 -17.17
N ASP A 161 25.37 5.71 -17.24
CA ASP A 161 26.10 5.37 -18.48
C ASP A 161 26.02 3.87 -18.83
N GLY A 162 25.18 3.11 -18.12
CA GLY A 162 24.92 1.69 -18.34
C GLY A 162 25.98 0.74 -17.78
N LYS A 163 27.02 1.24 -17.11
CA LYS A 163 28.03 0.37 -16.47
C LYS A 163 27.45 -0.37 -15.27
N VAL A 164 27.80 -1.64 -15.14
CA VAL A 164 27.33 -2.52 -14.08
C VAL A 164 28.42 -2.69 -13.03
N LYS A 165 28.07 -2.48 -11.76
CA LYS A 165 28.92 -2.68 -10.59
C LYS A 165 28.21 -3.54 -9.56
N GLN A 166 28.96 -4.35 -8.83
CA GLN A 166 28.43 -5.13 -7.71
C GLN A 166 28.86 -4.48 -6.39
N TYR A 167 27.99 -4.54 -5.38
CA TYR A 167 28.25 -3.98 -4.07
C TYR A 167 27.58 -4.81 -2.98
N LYS A 168 28.12 -4.78 -1.75
CA LYS A 168 27.59 -5.58 -0.64
C LYS A 168 26.83 -4.72 0.37
N GLU A 169 27.49 -3.67 0.83
CA GLU A 169 26.91 -2.73 1.77
C GLU A 169 26.36 -1.57 0.97
N MET A 170 27.17 -0.60 0.59
CA MET A 170 26.66 0.62 -0.05
C MET A 170 26.74 0.61 -1.58
N ILE A 171 25.74 1.23 -2.22
CA ILE A 171 25.73 1.61 -3.63
C ILE A 171 27.05 2.34 -3.92
N PRO A 172 27.81 1.91 -4.94
CA PRO A 172 29.15 2.41 -5.18
C PRO A 172 29.11 3.74 -5.94
N CYS A 173 28.47 4.75 -5.34
CA CYS A 173 28.53 6.14 -5.76
C CYS A 173 29.71 6.85 -5.07
N GLY A 174 30.21 7.91 -5.70
CA GLY A 174 31.37 8.66 -5.18
C GLY A 174 31.15 9.23 -3.76
N ILE A 175 32.23 9.64 -3.10
CA ILE A 175 32.17 10.24 -1.74
C ILE A 175 31.28 11.50 -1.73
N ILE A 176 31.40 12.35 -2.76
CA ILE A 176 30.63 13.59 -2.87
C ILE A 176 29.12 13.29 -3.07
N PRO A 177 28.70 12.43 -4.03
CA PRO A 177 27.31 11.98 -4.12
C PRO A 177 26.76 11.37 -2.83
N SER A 178 27.55 10.57 -2.12
CA SER A 178 27.12 9.99 -0.84
C SER A 178 26.85 11.04 0.24
N LEU A 179 27.68 12.10 0.31
CA LEU A 179 27.47 13.21 1.24
C LEU A 179 26.22 14.02 0.87
N ASP A 180 26.01 14.26 -0.42
CA ASP A 180 24.84 14.96 -0.96
C ASP A 180 23.53 14.22 -0.58
N LEU A 181 23.49 12.89 -0.78
CA LEU A 181 22.37 12.04 -0.37
C LEU A 181 22.12 12.07 1.15
N LEU A 182 23.17 12.13 1.97
CA LEU A 182 23.05 12.30 3.43
C LEU A 182 22.41 13.62 3.81
N LEU A 183 22.87 14.71 3.19
CA LEU A 183 22.33 16.04 3.46
C LEU A 183 20.88 16.15 3.01
N ALA A 184 20.54 15.60 1.84
CA ALA A 184 19.16 15.49 1.36
C ALA A 184 18.25 14.72 2.32
N THR A 185 18.69 13.52 2.76
CA THR A 185 17.98 12.67 3.72
C THR A 185 17.72 13.42 5.03
N ARG A 186 18.76 14.03 5.61
CA ARG A 186 18.64 14.82 6.85
C ARG A 186 17.72 16.02 6.68
N LYS A 187 17.77 16.69 5.53
CA LYS A 187 16.92 17.85 5.25
C LYS A 187 15.45 17.43 5.18
N ILE A 188 15.13 16.36 4.48
CA ILE A 188 13.75 15.85 4.40
C ILE A 188 13.25 15.42 5.78
N ASN A 189 14.02 14.62 6.53
CA ASN A 189 13.64 14.20 7.88
C ASN A 189 13.46 15.38 8.84
N SER A 190 14.18 16.48 8.63
CA SER A 190 14.00 17.70 9.40
C SER A 190 12.71 18.44 9.02
N LEU A 191 12.41 18.53 7.72
CA LEU A 191 11.20 19.20 7.22
C LEU A 191 9.92 18.40 7.52
N SER A 192 9.95 17.08 7.42
CA SER A 192 8.78 16.21 7.66
C SER A 192 8.26 16.34 9.08
N LYS A 193 9.12 16.57 10.08
CA LYS A 193 8.72 16.84 11.47
C LYS A 193 7.83 18.07 11.64
N SER A 194 7.83 18.99 10.68
CA SER A 194 6.98 20.18 10.68
C SER A 194 5.70 20.03 9.87
N VAL A 195 5.42 18.84 9.35
CA VAL A 195 4.23 18.52 8.55
C VAL A 195 3.36 17.55 9.33
N PRO A 196 2.15 17.95 9.75
CA PRO A 196 1.18 17.02 10.30
C PRO A 196 0.75 16.02 9.23
N ALA A 197 0.92 14.72 9.47
CA ALA A 197 0.59 13.67 8.49
C ALA A 197 -0.89 13.70 8.07
N LYS A 198 -1.79 14.00 9.02
CA LYS A 198 -3.23 14.12 8.80
C LYS A 198 -3.63 15.33 7.97
N THR A 199 -3.04 16.47 8.29
CA THR A 199 -3.43 17.78 7.76
C THR A 199 -2.23 18.48 7.16
N PRO A 200 -1.57 17.90 6.13
CA PRO A 200 -0.32 18.45 5.62
C PRO A 200 -0.47 19.88 5.08
N CYS A 201 -1.67 20.26 4.61
CA CYS A 201 -2.00 21.61 4.18
C CYS A 201 -1.90 22.67 5.30
N SER A 202 -1.98 22.25 6.57
CA SER A 202 -1.92 23.15 7.74
C SER A 202 -0.48 23.48 8.14
N ALA A 203 0.52 22.83 7.54
CA ALA A 203 1.91 23.11 7.82
C ALA A 203 2.28 24.56 7.44
N LYS A 204 3.15 25.21 8.22
CA LYS A 204 3.50 26.62 8.06
C LYS A 204 3.94 27.00 6.63
N ASN A 205 4.65 26.10 5.95
CA ASN A 205 5.13 26.32 4.58
C ASN A 205 4.44 25.41 3.56
N ALA A 206 3.24 24.91 3.87
CA ALA A 206 2.54 23.91 3.07
C ALA A 206 2.43 24.33 1.60
N ARG A 207 1.93 25.55 1.33
CA ARG A 207 1.77 26.08 -0.03
C ARG A 207 3.08 26.06 -0.82
N PHE A 208 4.17 26.53 -0.22
CA PHE A 208 5.49 26.55 -0.86
C PHE A 208 5.99 25.15 -1.21
N TRP A 209 5.78 24.17 -0.33
CA TRP A 209 6.16 22.78 -0.60
C TRP A 209 5.22 22.09 -1.58
N ASP A 210 3.94 22.45 -1.57
CA ASP A 210 2.94 21.80 -2.40
C ASP A 210 2.99 22.28 -3.86
N GLU A 211 3.24 23.57 -4.10
CA GLU A 211 3.36 24.15 -5.45
C GLU A 211 4.63 23.69 -6.20
N ARG A 212 5.48 22.88 -5.56
CA ARG A 212 6.74 22.37 -6.11
C ARG A 212 6.70 20.85 -6.17
N SER A 213 7.23 20.29 -7.25
CA SER A 213 7.41 18.84 -7.31
C SER A 213 8.62 18.40 -6.48
N ILE A 214 8.65 17.12 -6.10
CA ILE A 214 9.85 16.49 -5.55
C ILE A 214 11.01 16.70 -6.52
N GLY A 215 10.77 16.61 -7.82
CA GLY A 215 11.79 16.81 -8.84
C GLY A 215 12.40 18.22 -8.84
N THR A 216 11.59 19.27 -8.70
CA THR A 216 12.10 20.64 -8.54
C THR A 216 12.88 20.80 -7.25
N TRP A 217 12.45 20.15 -6.16
CA TRP A 217 13.21 20.17 -4.90
C TRP A 217 14.58 19.48 -5.05
N ILE A 218 14.64 18.34 -5.74
CA ILE A 218 15.87 17.60 -6.02
C ILE A 218 16.86 18.50 -6.79
N ASP A 219 16.41 19.17 -7.84
CA ASP A 219 17.28 20.01 -8.67
C ASP A 219 17.79 21.26 -7.94
N ASP A 220 16.97 21.85 -7.08
CA ASP A 220 17.34 23.06 -6.33
C ASP A 220 18.21 22.74 -5.10
N SER A 221 18.07 21.55 -4.51
CA SER A 221 18.67 21.24 -3.20
C SER A 221 19.92 20.37 -3.29
N MET A 222 20.05 19.52 -4.32
CA MET A 222 21.12 18.53 -4.43
C MET A 222 22.16 18.93 -5.47
N TRP A 223 23.43 18.72 -5.16
CA TRP A 223 24.53 19.34 -5.92
C TRP A 223 25.11 18.42 -7.00
N THR A 224 25.02 17.12 -6.82
CA THR A 224 25.66 16.13 -7.69
C THR A 224 24.65 15.42 -8.59
N PHE A 225 25.02 15.21 -9.84
CA PHE A 225 24.16 14.52 -10.81
C PHE A 225 23.83 13.09 -10.36
N GLU A 226 24.82 12.30 -9.95
CA GLU A 226 24.62 10.91 -9.53
C GLU A 226 23.68 10.81 -8.31
N ALA A 227 23.81 11.69 -7.32
CA ALA A 227 22.89 11.70 -6.17
C ALA A 227 21.45 12.03 -6.58
N ARG A 228 21.26 13.02 -7.47
CA ARG A 228 19.93 13.36 -8.00
C ARG A 228 19.29 12.16 -8.68
N GLN A 229 20.01 11.45 -9.54
CA GLN A 229 19.48 10.28 -10.25
C GLN A 229 19.11 9.14 -9.28
N LEU A 230 19.98 8.83 -8.31
CA LEU A 230 19.69 7.83 -7.28
C LEU A 230 18.46 8.21 -6.44
N PHE A 231 18.32 9.48 -6.07
CA PHE A 231 17.18 9.94 -5.29
C PHE A 231 15.88 9.88 -6.10
N ARG A 232 15.88 10.31 -7.36
CA ARG A 232 14.73 10.21 -8.28
C ARG A 232 14.25 8.77 -8.42
N MET A 233 15.19 7.85 -8.59
CA MET A 233 14.89 6.43 -8.69
C MET A 233 14.33 5.85 -7.37
N ALA A 234 14.83 6.28 -6.21
CA ALA A 234 14.27 5.88 -4.92
C ALA A 234 12.82 6.37 -4.74
N ILE A 235 12.54 7.63 -5.14
CA ILE A 235 11.16 8.17 -5.15
C ILE A 235 10.26 7.38 -6.11
N LYS A 236 10.77 7.06 -7.31
CA LYS A 236 10.07 6.25 -8.30
C LYS A 236 9.73 4.86 -7.77
N ALA A 237 10.60 4.27 -6.94
CA ALA A 237 10.35 2.99 -6.28
C ALA A 237 9.20 3.02 -5.27
N VAL A 238 8.98 4.17 -4.60
CA VAL A 238 7.94 4.33 -3.58
C VAL A 238 6.58 4.63 -4.21
N TYR A 239 6.54 5.52 -5.21
CA TYR A 239 5.29 6.01 -5.79
C TYR A 239 4.89 5.28 -7.07
N ALA A 240 5.79 4.49 -7.66
CA ALA A 240 5.68 4.02 -9.04
C ALA A 240 5.43 5.16 -10.04
N GLU A 241 5.97 6.35 -9.75
CA GLU A 241 5.82 7.55 -10.57
C GLU A 241 7.06 8.44 -10.47
N ASP A 242 7.30 9.22 -11.51
CA ASP A 242 8.41 10.18 -11.58
C ASP A 242 8.23 11.33 -10.57
N SER A 243 9.33 11.69 -9.92
CA SER A 243 9.42 12.76 -8.91
C SER A 243 8.89 14.13 -9.35
N GLU A 244 8.89 14.38 -10.66
CA GLU A 244 8.43 15.58 -11.32
C GLU A 244 6.90 15.74 -11.24
N SER A 245 6.19 14.61 -11.09
CA SER A 245 4.72 14.58 -11.06
C SER A 245 4.14 14.66 -9.65
N ILE A 246 4.98 14.58 -8.62
CA ILE A 246 4.56 14.41 -7.23
C ILE A 246 4.91 15.66 -6.43
N SER A 247 3.97 16.17 -5.65
CA SER A 247 4.16 17.30 -4.72
C SER A 247 5.25 17.00 -3.69
N PHE A 248 6.11 17.98 -3.41
CA PHE A 248 7.10 17.83 -2.34
C PHE A 248 6.43 17.78 -0.95
N LEU A 249 5.29 18.46 -0.77
CA LEU A 249 4.49 18.33 0.46
C LEU A 249 3.96 16.90 0.66
N ASP A 250 3.58 16.21 -0.41
CA ASP A 250 3.11 14.82 -0.37
C ASP A 250 4.20 13.87 0.14
N LEU A 251 5.45 14.07 -0.29
CA LEU A 251 6.60 13.34 0.24
C LEU A 251 6.80 13.61 1.73
N LEU A 252 6.76 14.88 2.16
CA LEU A 252 6.94 15.23 3.57
C LEU A 252 5.84 14.62 4.45
N ALA A 253 4.60 14.63 3.98
CA ALA A 253 3.46 14.02 4.66
C ALA A 253 3.61 12.49 4.74
N THR A 254 4.05 11.86 3.65
CA THR A 254 4.32 10.41 3.59
C THR A 254 5.41 10.01 4.58
N VAL A 255 6.51 10.78 4.64
CA VAL A 255 7.59 10.55 5.62
C VAL A 255 7.10 10.76 7.04
N ALA A 256 6.31 11.81 7.30
CA ALA A 256 5.72 12.05 8.62
C ALA A 256 4.79 10.90 9.06
N GLY A 257 3.94 10.40 8.15
CA GLY A 257 3.04 9.26 8.38
C GLY A 257 3.75 7.92 8.52
N ALA A 258 5.01 7.82 8.13
CA ALA A 258 5.89 6.66 8.34
C ALA A 258 6.92 6.93 9.45
N GLY A 259 6.54 7.64 10.52
CA GLY A 259 7.41 7.83 11.69
C GLY A 259 8.46 8.94 11.58
N GLY A 260 8.44 9.76 10.53
CA GLY A 260 9.29 10.94 10.37
C GLY A 260 10.70 10.65 9.85
N ASP A 261 10.94 9.43 9.36
CA ASP A 261 12.21 9.03 8.76
C ASP A 261 12.01 8.48 7.36
N ILE A 262 12.59 9.14 6.35
CA ILE A 262 12.49 8.73 4.96
C ILE A 262 13.10 7.33 4.72
N GLU A 263 14.03 6.88 5.57
CA GLU A 263 14.62 5.55 5.44
C GLU A 263 13.59 4.43 5.64
N GLN A 264 12.55 4.66 6.48
CA GLN A 264 11.46 3.70 6.67
C GLN A 264 10.68 3.46 5.38
N VAL A 265 10.55 4.49 4.54
CA VAL A 265 9.83 4.43 3.27
C VAL A 265 10.72 3.91 2.14
N LEU A 266 12.01 4.27 2.11
CA LEU A 266 12.91 3.95 1.01
C LEU A 266 13.61 2.59 1.11
N ASN A 267 13.75 2.00 2.29
CA ASN A 267 14.56 0.79 2.49
C ASN A 267 13.90 -0.27 3.38
N ASP A 268 13.32 0.15 4.51
CA ASP A 268 12.87 -0.81 5.52
C ASP A 268 11.52 -1.45 5.18
N ALA A 269 10.75 -0.86 4.26
CA ALA A 269 9.46 -1.40 3.84
C ALA A 269 9.52 -2.79 3.17
N GLN A 270 10.69 -3.25 2.69
CA GLN A 270 10.84 -4.48 1.90
C GLN A 270 11.36 -5.72 2.67
N THR A 271 11.25 -5.75 4.01
CA THR A 271 11.93 -6.77 4.82
C THR A 271 11.21 -8.11 4.92
N THR A 272 9.89 -8.11 5.05
CA THR A 272 9.11 -9.29 5.44
C THR A 272 8.10 -9.65 4.36
N ARG A 273 7.96 -10.95 4.09
CA ARG A 273 7.00 -11.55 3.15
C ARG A 273 6.16 -12.62 3.85
N ILE A 274 4.99 -12.92 3.29
CA ILE A 274 4.07 -13.93 3.81
C ILE A 274 4.23 -15.20 2.99
N ILE A 275 4.47 -16.35 3.64
CA ILE A 275 4.72 -17.63 2.96
C ILE A 275 3.55 -18.01 2.06
N GLN A 276 2.32 -17.82 2.54
CA GLN A 276 1.10 -18.12 1.79
C GLN A 276 0.74 -17.01 0.78
N GLY A 277 1.51 -15.93 0.71
CA GLY A 277 1.21 -14.74 -0.08
C GLY A 277 0.27 -13.75 0.63
N PRO A 278 0.40 -12.44 0.35
CA PRO A 278 -0.38 -11.34 0.94
C PRO A 278 -1.87 -11.38 0.60
N GLN A 279 -2.29 -11.99 -0.51
CA GLN A 279 -3.71 -12.15 -0.82
C GLN A 279 -4.41 -13.07 0.19
N ALA A 280 -3.66 -13.98 0.83
CA ALA A 280 -4.19 -14.88 1.86
C ALA A 280 -4.76 -14.14 3.07
N ILE A 281 -4.35 -12.89 3.34
CA ILE A 281 -4.97 -12.05 4.38
C ILE A 281 -6.45 -11.83 4.03
N SER A 282 -6.70 -11.38 2.79
CA SER A 282 -8.05 -11.11 2.30
C SER A 282 -8.89 -12.37 2.16
N GLU A 283 -8.30 -13.48 1.72
CA GLU A 283 -8.99 -14.78 1.66
C GLU A 283 -9.43 -15.25 3.04
N ARG A 284 -8.57 -15.14 4.06
CA ARG A 284 -8.91 -15.55 5.43
C ARG A 284 -9.91 -14.63 6.10
N LEU A 285 -9.87 -13.32 5.82
CA LEU A 285 -10.90 -12.39 6.26
C LEU A 285 -12.24 -12.71 5.60
N ALA A 286 -12.27 -12.94 4.29
CA ALA A 286 -13.48 -13.31 3.58
C ALA A 286 -14.08 -14.62 4.12
N ALA A 287 -13.26 -15.62 4.45
CA ALA A 287 -13.70 -16.87 5.04
C ALA A 287 -14.25 -16.75 6.47
N ARG A 288 -13.96 -15.65 7.20
CA ARG A 288 -14.56 -15.36 8.51
C ARG A 288 -15.96 -14.76 8.40
N LEU A 289 -16.33 -14.23 7.23
CA LEU A 289 -17.63 -13.61 7.05
C LEU A 289 -18.75 -14.67 6.97
N PRO A 290 -19.95 -14.38 7.49
CA PRO A 290 -21.11 -15.24 7.33
C PRO A 290 -21.40 -15.56 5.86
N GLU A 291 -22.01 -16.72 5.63
CA GLU A 291 -22.41 -17.13 4.29
C GLU A 291 -23.34 -16.08 3.65
N GLY A 292 -23.06 -15.76 2.38
CA GLY A 292 -23.81 -14.75 1.64
C GLY A 292 -23.42 -13.30 1.96
N THR A 293 -22.51 -13.01 2.90
CA THR A 293 -22.06 -11.62 3.15
C THR A 293 -21.24 -11.05 1.98
N LEU A 294 -20.44 -11.86 1.29
CA LEU A 294 -19.59 -11.42 0.18
C LEU A 294 -20.14 -11.85 -1.17
N GLU A 295 -20.22 -10.92 -2.11
CA GLU A 295 -20.66 -11.16 -3.49
C GLU A 295 -19.61 -10.65 -4.49
N LEU A 296 -18.99 -11.58 -5.21
CA LEU A 296 -17.99 -11.34 -6.25
C LEU A 296 -18.66 -11.11 -7.61
N ASN A 297 -17.98 -10.48 -8.57
CA ASN A 297 -18.53 -10.08 -9.88
C ASN A 297 -19.69 -9.06 -9.82
N HIS A 298 -19.82 -8.34 -8.70
CA HIS A 298 -20.86 -7.34 -8.44
C HIS A 298 -20.25 -5.92 -8.51
N LYS A 299 -19.92 -5.48 -9.73
CA LYS A 299 -19.42 -4.11 -9.94
C LYS A 299 -20.53 -3.10 -9.66
N VAL A 300 -20.34 -2.27 -8.63
CA VAL A 300 -21.22 -1.15 -8.32
C VAL A 300 -21.10 -0.06 -9.39
N TYR A 301 -22.26 0.45 -9.82
CA TYR A 301 -22.41 1.52 -10.79
C TYR A 301 -22.84 2.82 -10.11
N SER A 302 -23.82 2.77 -9.19
CA SER A 302 -24.39 3.95 -8.57
C SER A 302 -24.67 3.78 -7.08
N VAL A 303 -24.64 4.91 -6.37
CA VAL A 303 -24.98 5.04 -4.96
C VAL A 303 -25.92 6.22 -4.81
N HIS A 304 -27.21 5.94 -4.65
CA HIS A 304 -28.26 6.95 -4.62
C HIS A 304 -28.91 7.00 -3.25
N LYS A 305 -28.95 8.17 -2.63
CA LYS A 305 -29.66 8.44 -1.38
C LYS A 305 -31.14 8.56 -1.66
N ALA A 306 -31.92 7.59 -1.20
CA ALA A 306 -33.37 7.65 -1.19
C ALA A 306 -33.86 8.42 0.05
N LYS A 307 -34.84 9.32 -0.15
CA LYS A 307 -35.63 9.89 0.95
C LYS A 307 -36.89 9.04 1.10
N GLU A 308 -36.95 8.22 2.15
CA GLU A 308 -38.23 7.59 2.52
C GLU A 308 -39.05 8.58 3.36
N ASN A 309 -40.17 9.04 2.80
CA ASN A 309 -41.17 9.81 3.54
C ASN A 309 -42.03 8.84 4.35
N SER A 310 -41.51 8.34 5.48
CA SER A 310 -42.38 7.78 6.52
C SER A 310 -42.77 8.88 7.50
N SER A 311 -44.08 9.11 7.64
CA SER A 311 -44.68 10.06 8.57
C SER A 311 -44.07 9.92 9.97
N SER A 312 -43.36 10.96 10.40
CA SER A 312 -42.73 11.23 11.71
C SER A 312 -41.25 10.88 11.94
N ASP A 313 -40.54 10.22 11.02
CA ASP A 313 -39.06 10.16 11.08
C ASP A 313 -38.46 10.02 9.67
N GLN A 314 -37.63 10.99 9.26
CA GLN A 314 -36.84 10.88 8.04
C GLN A 314 -35.77 9.80 8.22
N GLN A 315 -35.92 8.65 7.55
CA GLN A 315 -34.90 7.63 7.53
C GLN A 315 -34.07 7.75 6.25
N ILE A 316 -32.74 7.82 6.42
CA ILE A 316 -31.80 7.81 5.31
C ILE A 316 -31.63 6.36 4.86
N ALA A 317 -31.87 6.11 3.57
CA ALA A 317 -31.56 4.85 2.93
C ALA A 317 -30.73 5.10 1.68
N TYR A 318 -29.61 4.40 1.53
CA TYR A 318 -28.87 4.36 0.30
C TYR A 318 -29.31 3.16 -0.54
N LYS A 319 -29.48 3.40 -1.83
CA LYS A 319 -29.69 2.41 -2.86
C LYS A 319 -28.40 2.27 -3.67
N VAL A 320 -27.76 1.11 -3.53
CA VAL A 320 -26.55 0.75 -4.27
C VAL A 320 -26.95 -0.15 -5.44
N THR A 321 -26.59 0.24 -6.66
CA THR A 321 -26.96 -0.50 -7.88
C THR A 321 -25.72 -1.01 -8.59
N THR A 322 -25.72 -2.28 -8.99
CA THR A 322 -24.65 -2.88 -9.80
C THR A 322 -24.85 -2.62 -11.28
N ILE A 323 -23.81 -2.84 -12.10
CA ILE A 323 -23.91 -2.72 -13.56
C ILE A 323 -24.91 -3.73 -14.15
N GLN A 324 -25.14 -4.87 -13.50
CA GLN A 324 -26.10 -5.88 -13.95
C GLN A 324 -27.52 -5.64 -13.39
N GLY A 325 -27.73 -4.54 -12.67
CA GLY A 325 -29.04 -4.08 -12.23
C GLY A 325 -29.51 -4.61 -10.86
N GLN A 326 -28.71 -5.40 -10.14
CA GLN A 326 -29.00 -5.77 -8.76
C GLN A 326 -28.98 -4.53 -7.87
N GLN A 327 -29.85 -4.52 -6.86
CA GLN A 327 -30.06 -3.38 -5.98
C GLN A 327 -29.98 -3.81 -4.53
N TYR A 328 -29.22 -3.05 -3.74
CA TYR A 328 -29.05 -3.25 -2.31
C TYR A 328 -29.47 -1.98 -1.59
N LYS A 329 -30.23 -2.14 -0.52
CA LYS A 329 -30.66 -1.03 0.33
C LYS A 329 -30.01 -1.16 1.70
N ALA A 330 -29.37 -0.09 2.14
CA ALA A 330 -28.80 -0.01 3.47
C ALA A 330 -28.81 1.43 3.99
N PRO A 331 -28.96 1.65 5.30
CA PRO A 331 -28.84 2.97 5.89
C PRO A 331 -27.40 3.51 5.87
N VAL A 332 -26.39 2.65 5.72
CA VAL A 332 -24.96 2.99 5.68
C VAL A 332 -24.28 2.38 4.46
N VAL A 333 -23.40 3.14 3.81
CA VAL A 333 -22.54 2.65 2.71
C VAL A 333 -21.08 2.99 2.99
N ILE A 334 -20.18 2.04 2.74
CA ILE A 334 -18.72 2.24 2.79
C ILE A 334 -18.15 2.09 1.38
N ILE A 335 -17.43 3.09 0.91
CA ILE A 335 -16.75 3.12 -0.39
C ILE A 335 -15.25 2.90 -0.15
N THR A 336 -14.71 1.81 -0.71
CA THR A 336 -13.28 1.45 -0.58
C THR A 336 -12.45 1.38 -1.88
N PRO A 337 -13.00 1.52 -3.11
CA PRO A 337 -12.17 1.55 -4.31
C PRO A 337 -11.18 2.74 -4.34
N PRO A 338 -10.10 2.67 -5.15
CA PRO A 338 -9.25 3.82 -5.44
C PRO A 338 -10.04 5.06 -5.90
N ARG A 339 -9.59 6.26 -5.52
CA ARG A 339 -10.26 7.54 -5.82
C ARG A 339 -10.58 7.74 -7.31
N PRO A 340 -9.74 7.35 -8.29
CA PRO A 340 -10.12 7.40 -9.70
C PRO A 340 -11.36 6.57 -10.07
N LEU A 341 -11.61 5.44 -9.38
CA LEU A 341 -12.81 4.62 -9.57
C LEU A 341 -14.01 5.19 -8.85
N ILE A 342 -13.82 5.78 -7.66
CA ILE A 342 -14.90 6.49 -6.97
C ILE A 342 -15.45 7.60 -7.88
N CYS A 343 -14.58 8.32 -8.59
CA CYS A 343 -14.99 9.37 -9.53
C CYS A 343 -15.83 8.87 -10.72
N GLN A 344 -15.91 7.56 -10.96
CA GLN A 344 -16.71 6.94 -12.01
C GLN A 344 -18.07 6.43 -11.52
N LEU A 345 -18.31 6.42 -10.20
CA LEU A 345 -19.61 6.04 -9.63
C LEU A 345 -20.62 7.19 -9.79
N ASP A 346 -21.86 6.84 -10.07
CA ASP A 346 -22.97 7.79 -10.12
C ASP A 346 -23.54 8.01 -8.70
N PHE A 347 -23.24 9.17 -8.12
CA PHE A 347 -23.76 9.58 -6.81
C PHE A 347 -24.95 10.52 -6.95
N GLN A 348 -26.03 10.22 -6.21
CA GLN A 348 -27.19 11.11 -6.09
C GLN A 348 -27.56 11.29 -4.60
N PRO A 349 -27.52 12.50 -4.02
CA PRO A 349 -27.01 13.72 -4.64
C PRO A 349 -25.52 13.58 -5.02
N PRO A 350 -25.01 14.40 -5.95
CA PRO A 350 -23.58 14.44 -6.26
C PRO A 350 -22.76 14.67 -4.98
N LEU A 351 -21.55 14.10 -4.94
CA LEU A 351 -20.60 14.38 -3.85
C LEU A 351 -20.29 15.89 -3.79
N PRO A 352 -19.99 16.44 -2.59
CA PRO A 352 -19.57 17.83 -2.44
C PRO A 352 -18.47 18.22 -3.43
N SER A 353 -18.56 19.44 -3.98
CA SER A 353 -17.67 19.90 -5.05
C SER A 353 -16.20 19.85 -4.67
N GLY A 354 -15.83 20.26 -3.44
CA GLY A 354 -14.47 20.18 -2.94
C GLY A 354 -13.93 18.75 -2.96
N LEU A 355 -14.70 17.80 -2.43
CA LEU A 355 -14.33 16.38 -2.35
C LEU A 355 -14.13 15.75 -3.74
N ILE A 356 -15.07 15.95 -4.67
CA ILE A 356 -14.95 15.36 -6.02
C ILE A 356 -13.83 16.01 -6.83
N GLN A 357 -13.57 17.31 -6.63
CA GLN A 357 -12.43 17.99 -7.28
C GLN A 357 -11.10 17.49 -6.71
N TYR A 358 -11.02 17.24 -5.39
CA TYR A 358 -9.85 16.65 -4.76
C TYR A 358 -9.57 15.25 -5.32
N TYR A 359 -10.56 14.34 -5.33
CA TYR A 359 -10.38 12.97 -5.80
C TYR A 359 -9.96 12.88 -7.28
N ARG A 360 -10.53 13.74 -8.14
CA ARG A 360 -10.19 13.77 -9.57
C ARG A 360 -8.75 14.19 -9.87
N ARG A 361 -8.05 14.80 -8.91
CA ARG A 361 -6.67 15.27 -9.05
C ARG A 361 -5.64 14.32 -8.45
N GLN A 362 -6.05 13.09 -8.10
CA GLN A 362 -5.19 12.11 -7.46
C GLN A 362 -5.07 10.84 -8.32
N PRO A 363 -4.17 10.86 -9.31
CA PRO A 363 -3.90 9.68 -10.15
C PRO A 363 -3.22 8.56 -9.36
N MET A 364 -3.25 7.36 -9.92
CA MET A 364 -2.44 6.23 -9.48
C MET A 364 -1.08 6.24 -10.20
N GLY A 365 -0.04 5.71 -9.56
CA GLY A 365 1.24 5.46 -10.23
C GLY A 365 1.13 4.35 -11.30
N SER A 366 2.22 4.17 -12.05
CA SER A 366 2.32 3.21 -13.16
C SER A 366 3.38 2.15 -12.88
N VAL A 367 2.97 0.89 -12.81
CA VAL A 367 3.89 -0.23 -12.57
C VAL A 367 3.52 -1.45 -13.41
N ILE A 368 4.54 -2.02 -14.07
CA ILE A 368 4.51 -3.38 -14.60
C ILE A 368 5.49 -4.20 -13.77
N LYS A 369 4.98 -5.31 -13.24
CA LYS A 369 5.74 -6.25 -12.43
C LYS A 369 5.98 -7.52 -13.24
N PHE A 370 7.23 -7.90 -13.41
CA PHE A 370 7.62 -9.17 -13.99
C PHE A 370 8.10 -10.10 -12.89
N ASN A 371 7.55 -11.31 -12.81
CA ASN A 371 8.10 -12.39 -12.00
C ASN A 371 8.73 -13.41 -12.95
N VAL A 372 10.06 -13.52 -12.91
CA VAL A 372 10.84 -14.43 -13.75
C VAL A 372 11.23 -15.64 -12.92
N ILE A 373 10.68 -16.80 -13.26
CA ILE A 373 10.76 -18.03 -12.48
C ILE A 373 11.82 -18.95 -13.10
N TYR A 374 12.61 -19.58 -12.26
CA TYR A 374 13.74 -20.45 -12.59
C TYR A 374 13.69 -21.73 -11.77
N PRO A 375 14.34 -22.82 -12.24
CA PRO A 375 14.40 -24.07 -11.50
C PRO A 375 15.12 -23.95 -10.14
N THR A 376 16.04 -23.00 -9.99
CA THR A 376 16.74 -22.72 -8.73
C THR A 376 17.09 -21.23 -8.65
N PRO A 377 17.28 -20.65 -7.44
CA PRO A 377 17.75 -19.29 -7.26
C PRO A 377 19.27 -19.19 -7.53
N PHE A 378 19.69 -19.41 -8.79
CA PHE A 378 21.09 -19.58 -9.18
C PHE A 378 21.98 -18.38 -8.80
N TRP A 379 21.45 -17.16 -8.75
CA TRP A 379 22.18 -15.96 -8.33
C TRP A 379 22.68 -16.05 -6.89
N ARG A 380 21.97 -16.77 -6.00
CA ARG A 380 22.41 -16.99 -4.61
C ARG A 380 23.73 -17.75 -4.59
N THR A 381 23.89 -18.75 -5.45
CA THR A 381 25.15 -19.53 -5.58
C THR A 381 26.29 -18.71 -6.17
N ALA A 382 25.97 -17.70 -6.99
CA ALA A 382 26.92 -16.71 -7.50
C ALA A 382 27.28 -15.61 -6.47
N GLY A 383 26.77 -15.71 -5.24
CA GLY A 383 26.97 -14.73 -4.18
C GLY A 383 26.31 -13.40 -4.46
N LEU A 384 25.16 -13.41 -5.15
CA LEU A 384 24.33 -12.25 -5.45
C LEU A 384 23.03 -12.29 -4.64
N SER A 385 22.52 -11.11 -4.27
CA SER A 385 21.28 -10.95 -3.51
C SER A 385 20.02 -11.04 -4.36
N GLY A 386 20.14 -10.96 -5.69
CA GLY A 386 19.00 -10.75 -6.60
C GLY A 386 18.53 -9.30 -6.66
N ALA A 387 19.02 -8.43 -5.77
CA ALA A 387 18.69 -7.01 -5.77
C ALA A 387 19.50 -6.24 -6.82
N MET A 388 18.81 -5.44 -7.62
CA MET A 388 19.42 -4.54 -8.60
C MET A 388 18.74 -3.18 -8.57
N ILE A 389 19.56 -2.14 -8.75
CA ILE A 389 19.16 -0.74 -8.81
C ILE A 389 19.73 -0.13 -10.09
N ASN A 390 18.87 0.48 -10.92
CA ASN A 390 19.23 1.01 -12.24
C ASN A 390 18.99 2.52 -12.33
N ALA A 391 20.07 3.29 -12.45
CA ALA A 391 20.03 4.73 -12.65
C ALA A 391 19.99 5.14 -14.13
N ASP A 392 20.07 4.20 -15.08
CA ASP A 392 19.91 4.51 -16.51
C ASP A 392 18.44 4.41 -16.92
N GLU A 393 17.86 5.58 -17.18
CA GLU A 393 16.46 5.75 -17.55
C GLU A 393 16.10 5.21 -18.94
N THR A 394 17.07 4.85 -19.80
CA THR A 394 16.78 4.25 -21.11
C THR A 394 16.43 2.77 -21.01
N SER A 395 16.78 2.14 -19.88
CA SER A 395 16.54 0.73 -19.63
C SER A 395 15.09 0.43 -19.24
N PRO A 396 14.57 -0.76 -19.62
CA PRO A 396 13.21 -1.16 -19.28
C PRO A 396 13.01 -1.34 -17.77
N VAL A 397 13.89 -2.07 -17.09
CA VAL A 397 13.72 -2.43 -15.67
C VAL A 397 14.49 -1.46 -14.77
N GLN A 398 13.83 -0.88 -13.77
CA GLN A 398 14.45 0.04 -12.81
C GLN A 398 15.03 -0.70 -11.59
N MET A 399 14.34 -1.76 -11.14
CA MET A 399 14.75 -2.48 -9.94
C MET A 399 14.43 -3.97 -10.04
N THR A 400 15.25 -4.78 -9.38
CA THR A 400 14.94 -6.20 -9.14
C THR A 400 15.12 -6.58 -7.68
N TYR A 401 14.47 -7.66 -7.26
CA TYR A 401 14.70 -8.31 -5.97
C TYR A 401 14.58 -9.83 -6.12
N ASP A 402 15.17 -10.56 -5.19
CA ASP A 402 14.87 -11.98 -5.02
C ASP A 402 13.44 -12.14 -4.45
N ASN A 403 12.58 -12.76 -5.25
CA ASN A 403 11.21 -13.07 -4.90
C ASN A 403 10.97 -14.58 -4.72
N SER A 404 12.04 -15.37 -4.55
CA SER A 404 11.94 -16.82 -4.43
C SER A 404 11.09 -17.22 -3.21
N PRO A 405 10.32 -18.32 -3.29
CA PRO A 405 9.60 -18.85 -2.15
C PRO A 405 10.50 -19.19 -0.96
N ALA A 406 9.92 -19.26 0.23
CA ALA A 406 10.66 -19.50 1.48
C ALA A 406 11.44 -20.82 1.50
N ASP A 407 10.94 -21.85 0.81
CA ASP A 407 11.61 -23.15 0.71
C ASP A 407 12.81 -23.17 -0.26
N GLY A 408 12.98 -22.11 -1.07
CA GLY A 408 14.08 -21.95 -2.01
C GLY A 408 14.10 -22.96 -3.16
N LYS A 409 13.02 -23.73 -3.37
CA LYS A 409 12.96 -24.75 -4.44
C LYS A 409 12.91 -24.14 -5.83
N HIS A 410 12.30 -22.96 -5.96
CA HIS A 410 12.28 -22.18 -7.20
C HIS A 410 13.09 -20.91 -7.02
N GLY A 411 13.77 -20.48 -8.06
CA GLY A 411 14.33 -19.12 -8.11
C GLY A 411 13.31 -18.17 -8.70
N VAL A 412 13.04 -17.04 -8.06
CA VAL A 412 12.22 -16.00 -8.68
C VAL A 412 12.91 -14.64 -8.58
N ILE A 413 13.08 -13.96 -9.71
CA ILE A 413 13.43 -12.53 -9.74
C ILE A 413 12.16 -11.75 -10.01
N VAL A 414 11.80 -10.84 -9.10
CA VAL A 414 10.84 -9.80 -9.40
C VAL A 414 11.56 -8.62 -10.03
N ALA A 415 11.04 -8.11 -11.14
CA ALA A 415 11.55 -6.96 -11.87
C ALA A 415 10.45 -5.90 -12.05
N PHE A 416 10.78 -4.65 -11.72
CA PHE A 416 9.85 -3.52 -11.77
C PHE A 416 10.17 -2.57 -12.92
N VAL A 417 9.13 -2.27 -13.69
CA VAL A 417 9.10 -1.19 -14.69
C VAL A 417 8.12 -0.14 -14.17
N LEU A 418 8.56 1.10 -13.96
CA LEU A 418 7.88 2.11 -13.11
C LEU A 418 7.68 3.47 -13.81
N GLY A 419 6.64 4.21 -13.43
CA GLY A 419 6.37 5.58 -13.88
C GLY A 419 6.33 5.75 -15.40
N ASN A 420 6.98 6.79 -15.91
CA ASN A 420 7.13 7.05 -17.34
C ASN A 420 7.82 5.89 -18.07
N ASN A 421 8.74 5.17 -17.43
CA ASN A 421 9.38 4.01 -18.03
C ASN A 421 8.36 2.90 -18.32
N SER A 422 7.43 2.65 -17.39
CA SER A 422 6.32 1.69 -17.59
C SER A 422 5.45 2.07 -18.79
N ARG A 423 4.97 3.32 -18.83
CA ARG A 423 4.13 3.81 -19.92
C ARG A 423 4.84 3.73 -21.27
N ARG A 424 6.10 4.20 -21.33
CA ARG A 424 6.92 4.17 -22.56
C ARG A 424 7.23 2.74 -23.00
N PHE A 425 7.62 1.87 -22.07
CA PHE A 425 7.96 0.48 -22.35
C PHE A 425 6.76 -0.28 -22.93
N PHE A 426 5.58 -0.11 -22.34
CA PHE A 426 4.34 -0.71 -22.84
C PHE A 426 3.92 -0.15 -24.20
N HIS A 427 3.99 1.17 -24.39
CA HIS A 427 3.67 1.80 -25.68
C HIS A 427 4.59 1.34 -26.81
N GLN A 428 5.89 1.26 -26.55
CA GLN A 428 6.89 0.84 -27.55
C GLN A 428 6.84 -0.66 -27.86
N ASN A 429 6.41 -1.47 -26.89
CA ASN A 429 6.41 -2.92 -26.98
C ASN A 429 5.01 -3.46 -26.62
N PRO A 430 4.01 -3.31 -27.52
CA PRO A 430 2.62 -3.72 -27.23
C PRO A 430 2.45 -5.24 -27.12
N ASP A 431 3.33 -6.03 -27.73
CA ASP A 431 3.33 -7.48 -27.64
C ASP A 431 3.91 -7.97 -26.29
N GLU A 432 3.18 -8.85 -25.60
CA GLU A 432 3.56 -9.37 -24.29
C GLU A 432 4.80 -10.27 -24.34
N GLN A 433 4.92 -11.10 -25.39
CA GLN A 433 6.06 -12.01 -25.49
C GLN A 433 7.35 -11.25 -25.77
N GLU A 434 7.28 -10.19 -26.57
CA GLU A 434 8.41 -9.30 -26.80
C GLU A 434 8.85 -8.57 -25.52
N ARG A 435 7.90 -8.08 -24.72
CA ARG A 435 8.24 -7.49 -23.40
C ARG A 435 8.96 -8.49 -22.49
N LYS A 436 8.44 -9.72 -22.40
CA LYS A 436 9.06 -10.80 -21.62
C LYS A 436 10.47 -11.11 -22.10
N ARG A 437 10.68 -11.19 -23.42
CA ARG A 437 11.99 -11.41 -24.04
C ARG A 437 12.97 -10.27 -23.71
N ILE A 438 12.55 -9.02 -23.83
CA ILE A 438 13.37 -7.85 -23.48
C ILE A 438 13.79 -7.88 -22.00
N VAL A 439 12.87 -8.23 -21.10
CA VAL A 439 13.17 -8.36 -19.67
C VAL A 439 14.17 -9.49 -19.41
N LEU A 440 14.01 -10.66 -20.04
CA LEU A 440 14.97 -11.76 -19.93
C LEU A 440 16.36 -11.39 -20.44
N ASP A 441 16.43 -10.76 -21.62
CA ASP A 441 17.68 -10.27 -22.19
C ASP A 441 18.38 -9.29 -21.24
N PHE A 442 17.61 -8.36 -20.66
CA PHE A 442 18.12 -7.43 -19.68
C PHE A 442 18.66 -8.15 -18.43
N LEU A 443 17.90 -9.10 -17.86
CA LEU A 443 18.36 -9.87 -16.70
C LEU A 443 19.62 -10.69 -17.01
N ALA A 444 19.78 -11.21 -18.23
CA ALA A 444 20.98 -11.93 -18.65
C ALA A 444 22.23 -11.04 -18.64
N THR A 445 22.10 -9.74 -18.91
CA THR A 445 23.20 -8.78 -18.78
C THR A 445 23.66 -8.56 -17.33
N LEU A 446 22.80 -8.86 -16.36
CA LEU A 446 23.04 -8.62 -14.94
C LEU A 446 23.50 -9.89 -14.21
N PHE A 447 22.78 -10.99 -14.43
CA PHE A 447 22.92 -12.25 -13.70
C PHE A 447 23.65 -13.34 -14.51
N GLY A 448 24.01 -13.05 -15.77
CA GLY A 448 24.71 -13.97 -16.67
C GLY A 448 23.75 -14.85 -17.49
N PRO A 449 24.29 -15.75 -18.34
CA PRO A 449 23.50 -16.50 -19.32
C PRO A 449 22.45 -17.44 -18.70
N GLU A 450 22.60 -17.84 -17.44
CA GLU A 450 21.59 -18.65 -16.73
C GLU A 450 20.24 -17.93 -16.59
N ALA A 451 20.19 -16.59 -16.61
CA ALA A 451 18.93 -15.83 -16.61
C ALA A 451 18.08 -16.04 -17.89
N GLN A 452 18.63 -16.61 -18.96
CA GLN A 452 17.85 -16.98 -20.15
C GLN A 452 17.09 -18.30 -19.97
N LYS A 453 17.39 -19.09 -18.92
CA LYS A 453 16.79 -20.41 -18.68
C LYS A 453 15.58 -20.32 -17.74
N ALA A 454 14.80 -19.26 -17.86
CA ALA A 454 13.56 -19.11 -17.10
C ALA A 454 12.56 -20.21 -17.50
N THR A 455 11.91 -20.83 -16.52
CA THR A 455 10.81 -21.78 -16.76
C THR A 455 9.52 -21.04 -17.12
N GLN A 456 9.33 -19.85 -16.55
CA GLN A 456 8.15 -19.04 -16.79
C GLN A 456 8.45 -17.55 -16.57
N VAL A 457 7.81 -16.69 -17.36
CA VAL A 457 7.80 -15.24 -17.14
C VAL A 457 6.36 -14.78 -17.00
N LEU A 458 6.02 -14.29 -15.82
CA LEU A 458 4.72 -13.72 -15.51
C LEU A 458 4.79 -12.19 -15.58
N GLU A 459 3.81 -11.57 -16.21
CA GLU A 459 3.68 -10.10 -16.30
C GLU A 459 2.38 -9.68 -15.61
N MET A 460 2.45 -8.67 -14.75
CA MET A 460 1.28 -7.97 -14.22
C MET A 460 1.43 -6.47 -14.48
N ASN A 461 0.65 -5.96 -15.42
CA ASN A 461 0.53 -4.53 -15.68
C ASN A 461 -0.63 -3.94 -14.86
N TRP A 462 -0.31 -3.27 -13.76
CA TRP A 462 -1.32 -2.69 -12.87
C TRP A 462 -2.06 -1.49 -13.48
N THR A 463 -1.53 -0.85 -14.54
CA THR A 463 -2.28 0.24 -15.22
C THR A 463 -3.43 -0.27 -16.07
N LEU A 464 -3.41 -1.56 -16.45
CA LEU A 464 -4.49 -2.20 -17.20
C LEU A 464 -5.49 -2.94 -16.30
N ALA A 465 -5.19 -3.06 -15.00
CA ALA A 465 -6.09 -3.68 -14.04
C ALA A 465 -7.36 -2.81 -13.87
N PRO A 466 -8.54 -3.26 -14.33
CA PRO A 466 -9.72 -2.40 -14.48
C PRO A 466 -10.23 -1.82 -13.16
N TYR A 467 -9.97 -2.50 -12.05
CA TYR A 467 -10.43 -2.12 -10.71
C TYR A 467 -9.29 -1.70 -9.76
N ALA A 468 -8.09 -1.48 -10.28
CA ALA A 468 -6.98 -0.86 -9.55
C ALA A 468 -6.49 0.43 -10.23
N THR A 469 -6.57 0.51 -11.56
CA THR A 469 -6.22 1.68 -12.41
C THR A 469 -4.76 2.13 -12.36
N GLY A 470 -3.93 1.40 -11.64
CA GLY A 470 -2.50 1.68 -11.44
C GLY A 470 -2.01 1.09 -10.12
N GLY A 471 -0.84 1.53 -9.68
CA GLY A 471 -0.24 1.15 -8.39
C GLY A 471 0.89 2.08 -7.98
N TYR A 472 1.40 2.01 -6.76
CA TYR A 472 0.88 1.18 -5.67
C TYR A 472 -0.33 1.82 -4.99
N GLY A 473 -0.29 3.14 -4.80
CA GLY A 473 -1.38 3.97 -4.30
C GLY A 473 -1.57 5.24 -5.15
N SER A 474 -2.51 6.09 -4.74
CA SER A 474 -2.66 7.42 -5.33
C SER A 474 -1.63 8.39 -4.74
N PHE A 475 -1.19 9.35 -5.54
CA PHE A 475 -0.30 10.43 -5.11
C PHE A 475 -0.93 11.80 -5.36
N ASN A 476 -0.35 12.84 -4.78
CA ASN A 476 -0.78 14.22 -4.99
C ASN A 476 0.18 14.95 -5.95
N PRO A 477 -0.28 15.38 -7.13
CA PRO A 477 0.44 16.33 -7.95
C PRO A 477 0.67 17.68 -7.26
N PRO A 478 1.64 18.48 -7.72
CA PRO A 478 1.89 19.81 -7.17
C PRO A 478 0.62 20.69 -7.13
N GLY A 479 0.41 21.33 -5.99
CA GLY A 479 -0.68 22.27 -5.71
C GLY A 479 -2.00 21.63 -5.27
N VAL A 480 -2.12 20.30 -5.26
CA VAL A 480 -3.40 19.63 -4.94
C VAL A 480 -3.73 19.69 -3.45
N LEU A 481 -2.75 19.47 -2.56
CA LEU A 481 -2.99 19.36 -1.12
C LEU A 481 -3.42 20.69 -0.48
N THR A 482 -3.02 21.82 -1.06
CA THR A 482 -3.27 23.17 -0.54
C THR A 482 -4.32 23.95 -1.32
N SER A 483 -4.87 23.37 -2.39
CA SER A 483 -5.98 23.96 -3.17
C SER A 483 -7.35 23.77 -2.54
N PHE A 484 -7.47 22.92 -1.52
CA PHE A 484 -8.73 22.60 -0.85
C PHE A 484 -8.55 22.73 0.65
N GLU A 485 -9.49 23.43 1.29
CA GLU A 485 -9.51 23.57 2.74
C GLU A 485 -9.69 22.20 3.41
N GLU A 486 -9.31 22.08 4.68
CA GLU A 486 -9.40 20.81 5.41
C GLU A 486 -10.82 20.25 5.43
N ASP A 487 -11.81 21.13 5.63
CA ASP A 487 -13.21 20.74 5.62
C ASP A 487 -13.67 20.31 4.22
N GLU A 488 -13.17 20.92 3.13
CA GLU A 488 -13.49 20.52 1.75
C GLU A 488 -12.96 19.13 1.38
N ARG A 489 -11.88 18.71 2.03
CA ARG A 489 -11.29 17.36 1.90
C ARG A 489 -11.85 16.35 2.90
N ASP A 490 -12.73 16.77 3.81
CA ASP A 490 -13.31 15.88 4.81
C ASP A 490 -14.25 14.85 4.15
N GLU A 491 -13.73 13.65 3.99
CA GLU A 491 -14.41 12.52 3.37
C GLU A 491 -15.59 12.02 4.22
N MET A 492 -15.69 12.36 5.51
CA MET A 492 -16.60 11.69 6.44
C MET A 492 -17.64 12.57 7.12
N SER A 493 -17.42 13.88 7.28
CA SER A 493 -18.41 14.75 7.96
C SER A 493 -19.49 15.30 7.02
N LYS A 494 -19.24 15.31 5.71
CA LYS A 494 -20.07 16.05 4.74
C LYS A 494 -21.08 15.21 3.94
N VAL A 495 -21.16 13.89 4.17
CA VAL A 495 -21.93 12.96 3.33
C VAL A 495 -22.86 12.01 4.10
N ASP A 496 -23.33 12.42 5.29
CA ASP A 496 -24.18 11.62 6.17
C ASP A 496 -23.63 10.19 6.36
N ASN A 497 -24.46 9.15 6.23
CA ASN A 497 -24.08 7.76 6.42
C ASN A 497 -23.32 7.12 5.23
N LEU A 498 -22.60 7.92 4.44
CA LEU A 498 -21.69 7.46 3.40
C LEU A 498 -20.25 7.64 3.89
N PHE A 499 -19.50 6.55 3.98
CA PHE A 499 -18.14 6.57 4.50
C PHE A 499 -17.14 6.17 3.41
N PHE A 500 -15.92 6.71 3.49
CA PHE A 500 -14.82 6.33 2.61
C PHE A 500 -13.70 5.67 3.42
N ALA A 501 -13.24 4.53 2.91
CA ALA A 501 -12.08 3.82 3.41
C ALA A 501 -11.12 3.52 2.25
N GLY A 502 -10.04 2.80 2.55
CA GLY A 502 -8.97 2.53 1.61
C GLY A 502 -7.66 3.18 2.06
N ASP A 503 -6.54 2.62 1.61
CA ASP A 503 -5.19 3.08 1.94
C ASP A 503 -4.99 4.59 1.73
N ALA A 504 -5.56 5.16 0.66
CA ALA A 504 -5.43 6.59 0.33
C ALA A 504 -6.08 7.55 1.35
N THR A 505 -6.92 7.01 2.24
CA THR A 505 -7.60 7.75 3.31
C THR A 505 -6.87 7.63 4.65
N SER A 506 -5.79 6.83 4.70
CA SER A 506 -4.96 6.63 5.89
C SER A 506 -3.90 7.72 5.99
N GLU A 507 -3.71 8.21 7.20
CA GLU A 507 -2.68 9.21 7.56
C GLU A 507 -1.32 8.54 7.82
N ILE A 508 -1.35 7.24 8.08
CA ILE A 508 -0.20 6.41 8.44
C ILE A 508 -0.05 5.34 7.35
N TRP A 509 1.17 5.17 6.84
CA TRP A 509 1.48 4.19 5.79
C TRP A 509 0.50 4.22 4.60
N GLN A 510 0.16 5.42 4.11
CA GLN A 510 -0.66 5.61 2.91
C GLN A 510 -0.03 4.87 1.72
N GLY A 511 -0.84 4.14 0.94
CA GLY A 511 -0.33 3.32 -0.17
C GLY A 511 0.03 1.87 0.18
N TYR A 512 0.04 1.52 1.48
CA TYR A 512 0.44 0.20 1.98
C TYR A 512 -0.73 -0.60 2.57
N MET A 513 -0.50 -1.89 2.82
CA MET A 513 -1.47 -2.78 3.49
C MET A 513 -1.82 -2.29 4.90
N GLU A 514 -0.83 -1.76 5.64
CA GLU A 514 -1.04 -1.14 6.95
C GLU A 514 -2.07 0.00 6.87
N GLY A 515 -1.90 0.95 5.93
CA GLY A 515 -2.85 2.04 5.74
C GLY A 515 -4.25 1.56 5.36
N ALA A 516 -4.36 0.51 4.52
CA ALA A 516 -5.65 -0.08 4.17
C ALA A 516 -6.36 -0.68 5.40
N LEU A 517 -5.62 -1.39 6.25
CA LEU A 517 -6.12 -1.97 7.49
C LEU A 517 -6.58 -0.87 8.46
N LEU A 518 -5.72 0.12 8.73
CA LEU A 518 -6.01 1.22 9.65
C LEU A 518 -7.26 2.00 9.21
N SER A 519 -7.37 2.28 7.92
CA SER A 519 -8.54 2.97 7.36
C SER A 519 -9.83 2.15 7.54
N GLY A 520 -9.78 0.84 7.30
CA GLY A 520 -10.94 -0.04 7.46
C GLY A 520 -11.44 -0.08 8.90
N ARG A 521 -10.51 -0.26 9.86
CA ARG A 521 -10.83 -0.22 11.30
C ARG A 521 -11.38 1.13 11.72
N ARG A 522 -10.76 2.24 11.30
CA ARG A 522 -11.22 3.60 11.61
C ARG A 522 -12.69 3.80 11.21
N VAL A 523 -13.06 3.37 10.00
CA VAL A 523 -14.45 3.51 9.52
C VAL A 523 -15.40 2.60 10.29
N ALA A 524 -15.03 1.34 10.51
CA ALA A 524 -15.85 0.42 11.29
C ALA A 524 -16.09 0.94 12.71
N SER A 525 -15.04 1.33 13.43
CA SER A 525 -15.14 1.90 14.79
C SER A 525 -16.02 3.14 14.84
N ARG A 526 -15.93 4.02 13.83
CA ARG A 526 -16.81 5.20 13.74
C ARG A 526 -18.27 4.81 13.58
N ILE A 527 -18.58 3.87 12.69
CA ILE A 527 -19.96 3.38 12.49
C ILE A 527 -20.49 2.72 13.77
N ILE A 528 -19.71 1.83 14.38
CA ILE A 528 -20.03 1.15 15.65
C ILE A 528 -20.35 2.20 16.72
N SER A 529 -19.46 3.15 16.99
CA SER A 529 -19.68 4.20 18.00
C SER A 529 -20.87 5.12 17.71
N THR A 530 -21.23 5.30 16.43
CA THR A 530 -22.36 6.15 16.02
C THR A 530 -23.70 5.45 16.28
N PHE A 531 -23.75 4.12 16.14
CA PHE A 531 -25.00 3.36 16.10
C PHE A 531 -25.19 2.37 17.25
N GLU A 532 -24.14 2.05 18.01
CA GLU A 532 -24.24 1.39 19.31
C GLU A 532 -24.61 2.44 20.39
N GLY A 533 -25.56 2.08 21.25
CA GLY A 533 -26.15 2.94 22.28
C GLY A 533 -26.18 2.25 23.62
#